data_AF-A0A0K0FGS6-F1
#
_entry.id   AF-A0A0K0FGS6-F1
#
_cell.length_a   1.000
_cell.length_b   1.000
_cell.length_c   1.000
_cell.angle_alpha   90.00
_cell.angle_beta   90.00
_cell.angle_gamma   90.00
#
_symmetry.space_group_name_H-M   'P 1'
#
loop_
_entity.id
_entity.type
_entity.pdbx_description
1 polymer ?
#
loop_
_entity_poly.entity_id
_entity_poly.type
_entity_poly.pdbx_seq_one_letter_code
_entity_poly.pdbx_strand_id
1 'polypeptide(L)'
;MKNHFSLLRKCCSIMEDFDLLSFPPEILANIFSNIPWNQLINVKLTARKFNNVTEKYLKHMQKPKLRAIYFNDNFIYNDGIEKIKVGYVIIINSVNGIHYTSDGKEFFLLPSELDKLHNFLKKVDLTFLNLVHIKINIHTKVIRIFSGYFRNTNTIDFIFFVVRNSDKSLDNILPFFQKIQSVRFLDLCLPLPYQNVPRDFIIPVRNSLRMLFIHEGKDTAFVNPKMIKYIVENNPDLTIYNLNFDSLKTYRMVIEAIVNGVLSKNNSGCLHTTITISLYLFQFEGTSELLNYLYSEEFPYNVTNNYNGIENPLYTGKLRCPVCGEFDSIKIN
;
A
#
# COMPACT_ATOMS: atom_id res chain seq x y z
N MET A 1 26.11 27.23 -1.16
CA MET A 1 24.98 27.65 -2.04
C MET A 1 24.99 29.13 -2.46
N LYS A 2 26.05 29.93 -2.22
CA LYS A 2 26.14 31.34 -2.66
C LYS A 2 26.88 31.56 -4.00
N ASN A 3 27.47 30.53 -4.60
CA ASN A 3 28.35 30.68 -5.78
C ASN A 3 27.71 30.43 -7.15
N HIS A 4 26.45 29.96 -7.24
CA HIS A 4 25.76 29.85 -8.54
C HIS A 4 24.97 31.10 -8.95
N PHE A 5 24.70 32.02 -8.01
CA PHE A 5 24.04 33.29 -8.33
C PHE A 5 25.03 34.41 -8.74
N SER A 6 26.35 34.25 -8.53
CA SER A 6 27.34 35.27 -8.94
C SER A 6 27.69 35.19 -10.44
N LEU A 7 27.54 34.02 -11.07
CA LEU A 7 27.72 33.85 -12.52
C LEU A 7 26.57 34.48 -13.33
N LEU A 8 25.36 34.56 -12.76
CA LEU A 8 24.23 35.28 -13.37
C LEU A 8 24.39 36.80 -13.30
N ARG A 9 25.08 37.35 -12.29
CA ARG A 9 25.27 38.80 -12.15
C ARG A 9 26.35 39.40 -13.05
N LYS A 10 27.36 38.62 -13.48
CA LYS A 10 28.43 39.12 -14.36
C LYS A 10 28.10 39.08 -15.86
N CYS A 11 27.01 38.42 -16.27
CA CYS A 11 26.54 38.44 -17.65
C CYS A 11 25.54 39.58 -17.94
N CYS A 12 25.05 40.29 -16.92
CA CYS A 12 23.97 41.29 -17.07
C CYS A 12 24.38 42.64 -17.68
N SER A 13 25.67 42.88 -18.02
CA SER A 13 26.06 44.14 -18.68
C SER A 13 26.13 44.04 -20.21
N ILE A 14 25.86 42.85 -20.79
CA ILE A 14 25.81 42.63 -22.26
C ILE A 14 24.67 41.64 -22.61
N MET A 15 23.49 41.79 -22.00
CA MET A 15 22.28 41.13 -22.47
C MET A 15 21.30 42.22 -22.92
N GLU A 16 21.25 42.43 -24.24
CA GLU A 16 20.04 42.93 -24.89
C GLU A 16 18.82 42.17 -24.34
N ASP A 17 17.69 42.85 -24.18
CA ASP A 17 16.43 42.32 -23.65
C ASP A 17 16.05 41.00 -24.34
N PHE A 18 16.43 39.89 -23.71
CA PHE A 18 16.08 38.55 -24.18
C PHE A 18 14.59 38.34 -23.89
N ASP A 19 13.73 38.64 -24.87
CA ASP A 19 12.30 38.41 -24.73
C ASP A 19 12.02 36.90 -24.75
N LEU A 20 11.93 36.30 -23.57
CA LEU A 20 11.61 34.89 -23.39
C LEU A 20 10.24 34.53 -24.02
N LEU A 21 9.31 35.49 -24.15
CA LEU A 21 8.01 35.26 -24.78
C LEU A 21 8.12 35.06 -26.29
N SER A 22 9.23 35.44 -26.93
CA SER A 22 9.45 35.24 -28.37
C SER A 22 9.73 33.78 -28.74
N PHE A 23 10.17 32.95 -27.77
CA PHE A 23 10.55 31.57 -28.08
C PHE A 23 9.38 30.67 -28.50
N PRO A 24 9.64 29.68 -29.38
CA PRO A 24 8.69 28.61 -29.67
C PRO A 24 8.29 27.82 -28.41
N PRO A 25 7.04 27.30 -28.32
CA PRO A 25 6.56 26.52 -27.17
C PRO A 25 7.46 25.34 -26.78
N GLU A 26 8.08 24.67 -27.74
CA GLU A 26 8.96 23.52 -27.54
C GLU A 26 10.26 23.93 -26.84
N ILE A 27 10.84 25.06 -27.24
CA ILE A 27 12.05 25.61 -26.60
C ILE A 27 11.73 26.03 -25.17
N LEU A 28 10.60 26.72 -24.95
CA LEU A 28 10.12 27.07 -23.62
C LEU A 28 9.88 25.83 -22.76
N ALA A 29 9.29 24.78 -23.31
CA ALA A 29 9.06 23.53 -22.59
C ALA A 29 10.37 22.88 -22.13
N ASN A 30 11.40 22.88 -23.00
CA ASN A 30 12.73 22.36 -22.68
C ASN A 30 13.46 23.21 -21.63
N ILE A 31 13.26 24.53 -21.63
CA ILE A 31 13.78 25.39 -20.56
C ILE A 31 13.06 25.07 -19.25
N PHE A 32 11.72 25.04 -19.26
CA PHE A 32 10.91 24.84 -18.06
C PHE A 32 11.04 23.43 -17.46
N SER A 33 11.37 22.40 -18.25
CA SER A 33 11.61 21.04 -17.72
C SER A 33 12.79 20.95 -16.76
N ASN A 34 13.68 21.93 -16.77
CA ASN A 34 14.82 22.04 -15.86
C ASN A 34 14.50 22.83 -14.58
N ILE A 35 13.31 23.44 -14.49
CA ILE A 35 12.90 24.23 -13.33
C ILE A 35 12.32 23.28 -12.26
N PRO A 36 12.75 23.36 -10.99
CA PRO A 36 12.19 22.59 -9.90
C PRO A 36 10.67 22.76 -9.78
N TRP A 37 9.96 21.67 -9.47
CA TRP A 37 8.50 21.65 -9.47
C TRP A 37 7.87 22.73 -8.56
N ASN A 38 8.52 23.06 -7.44
CA ASN A 38 8.05 24.05 -6.47
C ASN A 38 8.22 25.50 -6.96
N GLN A 39 9.06 25.72 -7.97
CA GLN A 39 9.26 27.02 -8.61
C GLN A 39 8.44 27.18 -9.89
N LEU A 40 7.98 26.08 -10.50
CA LEU A 40 7.16 26.11 -11.72
C LEU A 40 5.88 26.94 -11.56
N ILE A 41 5.34 27.06 -10.35
CA ILE A 41 4.17 27.92 -10.11
C ILE A 41 4.46 29.39 -10.44
N ASN A 42 5.66 29.89 -10.14
CA ASN A 42 6.04 31.27 -10.45
C ASN A 42 6.11 31.48 -11.97
N VAL A 43 6.62 30.49 -12.71
CA VAL A 43 6.65 30.49 -14.18
C VAL A 43 5.24 30.60 -14.75
N LYS A 44 4.28 29.82 -14.22
CA LYS A 44 2.87 29.86 -14.65
C LYS A 44 2.21 31.21 -14.39
N LEU A 45 2.50 31.81 -13.25
CA LEU A 45 1.94 33.10 -12.84
C LEU A 45 2.53 34.29 -13.63
N THR A 46 3.70 34.11 -14.24
CA THR A 46 4.39 35.19 -14.96
C THR A 46 3.66 35.58 -16.26
N ALA A 47 3.18 34.60 -17.05
CA ALA A 47 2.50 34.89 -18.31
C ALA A 47 1.53 33.77 -18.74
N ARG A 48 0.44 34.14 -19.42
CA ARG A 48 -0.54 33.18 -19.97
C ARG A 48 0.10 32.18 -20.93
N LYS A 49 1.04 32.62 -21.78
CA LYS A 49 1.79 31.74 -22.70
C LYS A 49 2.57 30.68 -21.93
N PHE A 50 3.24 31.05 -20.83
CA PHE A 50 3.99 30.10 -20.02
C PHE A 50 3.08 29.09 -19.34
N ASN A 51 1.96 29.53 -18.77
CA ASN A 51 0.96 28.60 -18.22
C ASN A 51 0.51 27.58 -19.28
N ASN A 52 0.14 28.04 -20.48
CA ASN A 52 -0.27 27.17 -21.58
C ASN A 52 0.83 26.17 -21.98
N VAL A 53 2.09 26.60 -22.06
CA VAL A 53 3.23 25.72 -22.34
C VAL A 53 3.39 24.67 -21.24
N THR A 54 3.39 25.07 -19.96
CA THR A 54 3.57 24.12 -18.86
C THR A 54 2.45 23.08 -18.76
N GLU A 55 1.20 23.44 -19.08
CA GLU A 55 0.08 22.49 -19.10
C GLU A 55 0.12 21.59 -20.36
N LYS A 56 0.43 22.14 -21.55
CA LYS A 56 0.54 21.36 -22.80
C LYS A 56 1.68 20.33 -22.74
N TYR A 57 2.83 20.71 -22.18
CA TYR A 57 4.03 19.86 -22.09
C TYR A 57 4.24 19.27 -20.68
N LEU A 58 3.16 19.11 -19.91
CA LEU A 58 3.19 18.62 -18.52
C LEU A 58 4.01 17.32 -18.32
N LYS A 59 4.01 16.42 -19.31
CA LYS A 59 4.77 15.16 -19.27
C LYS A 59 6.29 15.36 -19.18
N HIS A 60 6.80 16.51 -19.61
CA HIS A 60 8.22 16.88 -19.57
C HIS A 60 8.59 17.72 -18.34
N MET A 61 7.60 18.20 -17.59
CA MET A 61 7.83 19.05 -16.43
C MET A 61 8.24 18.22 -15.21
N GLN A 62 9.08 18.79 -14.34
CA GLN A 62 9.32 18.22 -13.01
C GLN A 62 8.01 18.16 -12.23
N LYS A 63 7.78 17.04 -11.54
CA LYS A 63 6.56 16.82 -10.74
C LYS A 63 6.89 16.67 -9.26
N PRO A 64 6.02 17.14 -8.35
CA PRO A 64 6.14 16.81 -6.94
C PRO A 64 6.04 15.29 -6.74
N LYS A 65 6.96 14.74 -5.95
CA LYS A 65 7.00 13.33 -5.57
C LYS A 65 6.10 13.10 -4.36
N LEU A 66 5.09 12.25 -4.49
CA LEU A 66 4.25 11.87 -3.36
C LEU A 66 4.97 10.86 -2.47
N ARG A 67 4.93 11.10 -1.15
CA ARG A 67 5.32 10.12 -0.14
C ARG A 67 4.12 9.32 0.34
N ALA A 68 2.96 9.96 0.48
CA ALA A 68 1.75 9.32 0.96
C ALA A 68 0.52 9.79 0.19
N ILE A 69 -0.45 8.91 0.03
CA ILE A 69 -1.76 9.22 -0.53
C ILE A 69 -2.86 8.51 0.28
N TYR A 70 -3.95 9.23 0.49
CA TYR A 70 -5.08 8.82 1.30
C TYR A 70 -6.36 9.01 0.50
N PHE A 71 -7.19 7.97 0.42
CA PHE A 71 -8.51 8.02 -0.18
C PHE A 71 -9.53 7.65 0.87
N ASN A 72 -10.47 8.55 1.15
CA ASN A 72 -11.57 8.28 2.04
C ASN A 72 -12.88 8.75 1.41
N ASP A 73 -13.94 7.96 1.46
CA ASP A 73 -15.29 8.41 1.10
C ASP A 73 -16.19 8.40 2.33
N ASN A 74 -17.45 8.79 2.14
CA ASN A 74 -18.43 9.00 3.21
C ASN A 74 -18.09 10.18 4.15
N PHE A 75 -17.47 11.24 3.60
CA PHE A 75 -17.46 12.55 4.26
C PHE A 75 -18.73 13.30 3.87
N ILE A 76 -19.73 13.28 4.75
CA ILE A 76 -20.87 14.19 4.68
C ILE A 76 -20.38 15.53 5.23
N TYR A 77 -20.17 16.50 4.34
CA TYR A 77 -19.84 17.85 4.77
C TYR A 77 -21.11 18.53 5.30
N ASN A 78 -20.98 19.74 5.87
CA ASN A 78 -22.12 20.48 6.43
C ASN A 78 -23.28 20.73 5.42
N ASP A 79 -23.04 20.52 4.12
CA ASP A 79 -24.04 20.63 3.05
C ASP A 79 -24.86 19.35 2.83
N GLY A 80 -24.59 18.27 3.57
CA GLY A 80 -25.27 16.99 3.41
C GLY A 80 -24.84 16.19 2.18
N ILE A 81 -23.86 16.66 1.41
CA ILE A 81 -23.42 16.03 0.17
C ILE A 81 -22.24 15.11 0.45
N GLU A 82 -22.36 13.85 -0.01
CA GLU A 82 -21.26 12.89 0.06
C GLU A 82 -20.10 13.32 -0.85
N LYS A 83 -18.90 13.39 -0.26
CA LYS A 83 -17.67 13.73 -0.96
C LYS A 83 -16.58 12.69 -0.73
N ILE A 84 -15.73 12.55 -1.74
CA ILE A 84 -14.49 11.78 -1.68
C ILE A 84 -13.38 12.73 -1.21
N LYS A 85 -12.76 12.43 -0.08
CA LYS A 85 -11.58 13.12 0.43
C LYS A 85 -10.32 12.46 -0.11
N VAL A 86 -9.48 13.25 -0.77
CA VAL A 86 -8.16 12.84 -1.24
C VAL A 86 -7.11 13.62 -0.44
N GLY A 87 -6.38 12.92 0.41
CA GLY A 87 -5.25 13.45 1.18
C GLY A 87 -3.91 13.05 0.55
N TYR A 88 -2.87 13.86 0.69
CA TYR A 88 -1.53 13.54 0.21
C TYR A 88 -0.42 14.29 0.94
N VAL A 89 0.79 13.73 0.87
CA VAL A 89 2.03 14.31 1.41
C VAL A 89 3.11 14.30 0.33
N ILE A 90 3.80 15.43 0.13
CA ILE A 90 4.85 15.60 -0.88
C ILE A 90 6.23 15.60 -0.22
N ILE A 91 7.24 15.08 -0.92
CA ILE A 91 8.66 15.27 -0.55
C ILE A 91 9.10 16.66 -1.01
N ILE A 92 9.50 17.52 -0.06
CA ILE A 92 9.96 18.89 -0.34
C ILE A 92 11.46 18.90 -0.67
N ASN A 93 12.26 18.21 0.13
CA ASN A 93 13.71 18.19 -0.03
C ASN A 93 14.31 16.84 0.39
N SER A 94 15.50 16.54 -0.10
CA SER A 94 16.31 15.42 0.35
C SER A 94 17.71 15.91 0.67
N VAL A 95 18.12 15.77 1.93
CA VAL A 95 19.48 16.08 2.37
C VAL A 95 20.06 14.82 2.98
N ASN A 96 21.15 14.31 2.40
CA ASN A 96 21.83 13.08 2.86
C ASN A 96 20.88 11.86 2.97
N GLY A 97 19.95 11.70 2.03
CA GLY A 97 18.96 10.61 2.05
C GLY A 97 17.79 10.80 3.01
N ILE A 98 17.80 11.84 3.86
CA ILE A 98 16.67 12.20 4.71
C ILE A 98 15.68 13.02 3.88
N HIS A 99 14.46 12.49 3.73
CA HIS A 99 13.39 13.13 2.99
C HIS A 99 12.51 13.98 3.90
N TYR A 100 12.56 15.30 3.73
CA TYR A 100 11.65 16.24 4.38
C TYR A 100 10.32 16.28 3.63
N THR A 101 9.23 16.25 4.36
CA THR A 101 7.88 16.19 3.82
C THR A 101 7.12 17.47 4.05
N SER A 102 6.15 17.75 3.19
CA SER A 102 5.16 18.79 3.46
C SER A 102 4.22 18.38 4.58
N ASP A 103 3.48 19.36 5.09
CA ASP A 103 2.24 19.08 5.81
C ASP A 103 1.27 18.30 4.92
N GLY A 104 0.34 17.58 5.57
CA GLY A 104 -0.74 16.90 4.89
C GLY A 104 -1.62 17.90 4.16
N LYS A 105 -1.84 17.66 2.86
CA LYS A 105 -2.77 18.43 2.05
C LYS A 105 -3.97 17.59 1.69
N GLU A 106 -5.10 18.22 1.47
CA GLU A 106 -6.32 17.53 1.08
C GLU A 106 -7.16 18.34 0.11
N PHE A 107 -7.96 17.63 -0.67
CA PHE A 107 -9.05 18.21 -1.43
C PHE A 107 -10.22 17.23 -1.49
N PHE A 108 -11.39 17.76 -1.83
CA PHE A 108 -12.64 17.01 -1.88
C PHE A 108 -13.15 16.96 -3.32
N LEU A 109 -13.73 15.83 -3.68
CA LEU A 109 -14.31 15.58 -4.99
C LEU A 109 -15.75 15.12 -4.84
N LEU A 110 -16.62 15.62 -5.70
CA LEU A 110 -17.91 14.98 -5.94
C LEU A 110 -17.70 13.70 -6.77
N PRO A 111 -18.60 12.70 -6.68
CA PRO A 111 -18.54 11.51 -7.53
C PRO A 111 -18.60 11.80 -9.03
N SER A 112 -19.17 12.94 -9.44
CA SER A 112 -19.20 13.43 -10.81
C SER A 112 -17.89 14.09 -11.27
N GLU A 113 -16.96 14.36 -10.35
CA GLU A 113 -15.73 15.14 -10.60
C GLU A 113 -14.47 14.27 -10.60
N LEU A 114 -14.60 12.98 -10.89
CA LEU A 114 -13.47 12.04 -10.92
C LEU A 114 -12.37 12.42 -11.93
N ASP A 115 -12.68 13.23 -12.94
CA ASP A 115 -11.66 13.80 -13.84
C ASP A 115 -10.66 14.71 -13.13
N LYS A 116 -11.06 15.36 -12.03
CA LYS A 116 -10.14 16.13 -11.19
C LYS A 116 -9.08 15.21 -10.56
N LEU A 117 -9.46 13.99 -10.17
CA LEU A 117 -8.51 12.99 -9.67
C LEU A 117 -7.53 12.57 -10.77
N HIS A 118 -8.00 12.32 -11.99
CA HIS A 118 -7.13 12.06 -13.14
C HIS A 118 -6.14 13.21 -13.37
N ASN A 119 -6.62 14.45 -13.36
CA ASN A 119 -5.78 15.63 -13.56
C ASN A 119 -4.75 15.81 -12.44
N PHE A 120 -5.11 15.51 -11.19
CA PHE A 120 -4.18 15.49 -10.06
C PHE A 120 -3.10 14.42 -10.25
N LEU A 121 -3.48 13.16 -10.52
CA LEU A 121 -2.55 12.05 -10.66
C LEU A 121 -1.58 12.23 -11.84
N LYS A 122 -1.99 12.94 -12.91
CA LYS A 122 -1.09 13.33 -14.01
C LYS A 122 -0.01 14.33 -13.58
N LYS A 123 -0.28 15.16 -12.57
CA LYS A 123 0.58 16.26 -12.11
C LYS A 123 1.56 15.86 -11.02
N VAL A 124 1.48 14.65 -10.48
CA VAL A 124 2.36 14.14 -9.43
C VAL A 124 3.24 12.98 -9.93
N ASP A 125 4.33 12.73 -9.23
CA ASP A 125 5.19 11.56 -9.40
C ASP A 125 4.95 10.59 -8.24
N LEU A 126 4.63 9.34 -8.56
CA LEU A 126 4.35 8.27 -7.58
C LEU A 126 5.56 7.36 -7.33
N THR A 127 6.72 7.63 -7.93
CA THR A 127 7.90 6.78 -7.78
C THR A 127 8.40 6.69 -6.33
N PHE A 128 8.18 7.70 -5.49
CA PHE A 128 8.56 7.71 -4.07
C PHE A 128 7.41 7.40 -3.11
N LEU A 129 6.31 6.84 -3.63
CA LEU A 129 5.15 6.55 -2.80
C LEU A 129 5.49 5.46 -1.79
N ASN A 130 5.28 5.77 -0.51
CA ASN A 130 5.66 4.95 0.62
C ASN A 130 4.47 4.51 1.49
N LEU A 131 3.37 5.25 1.42
CA LEU A 131 2.15 4.94 2.14
C LEU A 131 0.94 5.11 1.21
N VAL A 132 0.13 4.07 1.14
CA VAL A 132 -1.17 4.09 0.46
C VAL A 132 -2.24 3.73 1.48
N HIS A 133 -3.15 4.65 1.73
CA HIS A 133 -4.30 4.42 2.58
C HIS A 133 -5.56 4.56 1.74
N ILE A 134 -6.33 3.48 1.60
CA ILE A 134 -7.62 3.48 0.92
C ILE A 134 -8.66 3.03 1.92
N LYS A 135 -9.65 3.88 2.18
CA LYS A 135 -10.82 3.58 3.02
C LYS A 135 -12.08 4.06 2.29
N ILE A 136 -12.60 3.22 1.42
CA ILE A 136 -13.65 3.57 0.45
C ILE A 136 -14.81 2.60 0.62
N ASN A 137 -16.01 3.12 0.88
CA ASN A 137 -17.22 2.35 1.00
C ASN A 137 -17.92 2.24 -0.37
N ILE A 138 -18.32 3.37 -0.95
CA ILE A 138 -19.25 3.43 -2.08
C ILE A 138 -18.53 3.75 -3.40
N HIS A 139 -17.49 4.58 -3.35
CA HIS A 139 -16.88 5.21 -4.52
C HIS A 139 -15.65 4.45 -5.07
N THR A 140 -15.79 3.13 -5.26
CA THR A 140 -14.69 2.24 -5.70
C THR A 140 -14.05 2.61 -7.04
N LYS A 141 -14.71 3.41 -7.89
CA LYS A 141 -14.12 3.96 -9.13
C LYS A 141 -12.82 4.74 -8.89
N VAL A 142 -12.67 5.36 -7.72
CA VAL A 142 -11.44 6.04 -7.29
C VAL A 142 -10.24 5.09 -7.31
N ILE A 143 -10.45 3.85 -6.84
CA ILE A 143 -9.43 2.80 -6.77
C ILE A 143 -9.02 2.38 -8.19
N ARG A 144 -9.98 2.21 -9.10
CA ARG A 144 -9.71 1.91 -10.52
C ARG A 144 -8.89 3.02 -11.18
N ILE A 145 -9.26 4.27 -10.95
CA ILE A 145 -8.53 5.43 -11.46
C ILE A 145 -7.09 5.42 -10.93
N PHE A 146 -6.93 5.32 -9.61
CA PHE A 146 -5.61 5.31 -8.98
C PHE A 146 -4.75 4.14 -9.46
N SER A 147 -5.32 2.93 -9.58
CA SER A 147 -4.66 1.76 -10.15
C SER A 147 -4.06 2.05 -11.52
N GLY A 148 -4.74 2.81 -12.38
CA GLY A 148 -4.23 3.20 -13.71
C GLY A 148 -2.89 3.93 -13.69
N TYR A 149 -2.60 4.66 -12.60
CA TYR A 149 -1.36 5.43 -12.41
C TYR A 149 -0.37 4.73 -11.48
N PHE A 150 -0.83 3.77 -10.68
CA PHE A 150 -0.01 3.03 -9.75
C PHE A 150 0.95 2.08 -10.48
N ARG A 151 2.20 2.52 -10.63
CA ARG A 151 3.31 1.78 -11.24
C ARG A 151 4.55 1.87 -10.36
N ASN A 152 4.39 1.54 -9.08
CA ASN A 152 5.50 1.68 -8.16
C ASN A 152 6.49 0.53 -8.35
N THR A 153 7.73 0.88 -8.66
CA THR A 153 8.86 -0.06 -8.72
C THR A 153 9.55 -0.18 -7.37
N ASN A 154 9.33 0.78 -6.47
CA ASN A 154 9.92 0.80 -5.15
C ASN A 154 9.05 0.03 -4.15
N THR A 155 9.69 -0.45 -3.10
CA THR A 155 9.02 -1.07 -1.96
C THR A 155 8.21 -0.02 -1.20
N ILE A 156 6.90 -0.23 -1.12
CA ILE A 156 6.01 0.58 -0.31
C ILE A 156 6.08 0.10 1.13
N ASP A 157 6.19 1.01 2.10
CA ASP A 157 6.18 0.59 3.50
C ASP A 157 4.81 0.06 3.87
N PHE A 158 3.76 0.87 3.70
CA PHE A 158 2.42 0.53 4.17
C PHE A 158 1.37 0.65 3.08
N ILE A 159 0.60 -0.42 2.88
CA ILE A 159 -0.69 -0.37 2.19
C ILE A 159 -1.76 -0.75 3.19
N PHE A 160 -2.64 0.19 3.49
CA PHE A 160 -3.84 -0.01 4.28
C PHE A 160 -5.05 0.11 3.37
N PHE A 161 -5.85 -0.95 3.29
CA PHE A 161 -6.94 -1.07 2.34
C PHE A 161 -8.21 -1.53 3.05
N VAL A 162 -9.18 -0.64 3.17
CA VAL A 162 -10.51 -0.88 3.72
C VAL A 162 -11.53 -0.60 2.64
N VAL A 163 -12.33 -1.60 2.27
CA VAL A 163 -13.51 -1.39 1.43
C VAL A 163 -14.73 -2.04 2.07
N ARG A 164 -15.79 -1.24 2.29
CA ARG A 164 -17.03 -1.70 2.95
C ARG A 164 -18.23 -1.44 2.05
N ASN A 165 -19.29 -2.21 2.19
CA ASN A 165 -20.57 -1.93 1.53
C ASN A 165 -20.44 -1.67 0.02
N SER A 166 -19.48 -2.32 -0.63
CA SER A 166 -19.41 -2.28 -2.08
C SER A 166 -20.39 -3.32 -2.60
N ASP A 167 -21.66 -2.95 -2.69
CA ASP A 167 -22.68 -3.71 -3.44
C ASP A 167 -22.31 -3.85 -4.94
N LYS A 168 -21.21 -3.18 -5.33
CA LYS A 168 -20.65 -3.12 -6.67
C LYS A 168 -19.53 -4.14 -6.84
N SER A 169 -19.44 -4.62 -8.08
CA SER A 169 -18.42 -5.53 -8.57
C SER A 169 -16.99 -5.18 -8.14
N LEU A 170 -16.25 -6.23 -7.78
CA LEU A 170 -14.81 -6.25 -7.50
C LEU A 170 -13.94 -5.76 -8.68
N ASP A 171 -14.51 -5.56 -9.88
CA ASP A 171 -13.82 -5.11 -11.09
C ASP A 171 -12.99 -3.82 -10.91
N ASN A 172 -13.41 -2.94 -10.00
CA ASN A 172 -12.67 -1.71 -9.73
C ASN A 172 -11.48 -1.91 -8.77
N ILE A 173 -11.46 -3.02 -8.03
CA ILE A 173 -10.54 -3.30 -6.93
C ILE A 173 -9.46 -4.30 -7.35
N LEU A 174 -9.84 -5.40 -8.00
CA LEU A 174 -8.88 -6.46 -8.38
C LEU A 174 -7.69 -5.95 -9.22
N PRO A 175 -7.87 -5.03 -10.19
CA PRO A 175 -6.74 -4.49 -10.95
C PRO A 175 -5.74 -3.69 -10.10
N PHE A 176 -6.16 -3.16 -8.94
CA PHE A 176 -5.24 -2.53 -7.99
C PHE A 176 -4.40 -3.58 -7.26
N PHE A 177 -5.04 -4.61 -6.70
CA PHE A 177 -4.36 -5.69 -6.00
C PHE A 177 -3.34 -6.42 -6.88
N GLN A 178 -3.65 -6.66 -8.16
CA GLN A 178 -2.71 -7.26 -9.11
C GLN A 178 -1.43 -6.44 -9.34
N LYS A 179 -1.40 -5.17 -8.94
CA LYS A 179 -0.22 -4.30 -9.06
C LYS A 179 0.58 -4.18 -7.77
N ILE A 180 0.11 -4.76 -6.67
CA ILE A 180 0.85 -4.79 -5.40
C ILE A 180 1.91 -5.89 -5.50
N GLN A 181 3.14 -5.48 -5.80
CA GLN A 181 4.27 -6.40 -5.96
C GLN A 181 5.30 -6.30 -4.83
N SER A 182 5.55 -5.10 -4.31
CA SER A 182 6.54 -4.86 -3.26
C SER A 182 5.98 -3.95 -2.18
N VAL A 183 5.59 -4.55 -1.06
CA VAL A 183 5.08 -3.88 0.14
C VAL A 183 5.62 -4.54 1.41
N ARG A 184 5.97 -3.77 2.45
CA ARG A 184 6.46 -4.32 3.74
C ARG A 184 5.31 -4.71 4.68
N PHE A 185 4.28 -3.88 4.75
CA PHE A 185 3.13 -4.05 5.62
C PHE A 185 1.85 -3.95 4.78
N LEU A 186 1.10 -5.06 4.69
CA LEU A 186 -0.15 -5.12 3.93
C LEU A 186 -1.30 -5.37 4.90
N ASP A 187 -2.24 -4.43 4.96
CA ASP A 187 -3.45 -4.51 5.77
C ASP A 187 -4.69 -4.46 4.87
N LEU A 188 -5.45 -5.57 4.89
CA LEU A 188 -6.62 -5.81 4.07
C LEU A 188 -7.84 -5.97 4.97
N CYS A 189 -8.76 -5.02 4.91
CA CYS A 189 -10.04 -5.04 5.60
C CYS A 189 -11.16 -5.06 4.56
N LEU A 190 -11.69 -6.24 4.30
CA LEU A 190 -12.55 -6.55 3.17
C LEU A 190 -13.89 -7.16 3.64
N PRO A 191 -14.78 -6.40 4.31
CA PRO A 191 -16.16 -6.83 4.53
C PRO A 191 -16.95 -6.74 3.20
N LEU A 192 -16.78 -7.76 2.35
CA LEU A 192 -17.32 -7.85 1.00
C LEU A 192 -18.28 -9.06 0.89
N PRO A 193 -19.43 -9.02 1.57
CA PRO A 193 -20.33 -10.16 1.65
C PRO A 193 -20.83 -10.56 0.26
N TYR A 194 -20.91 -11.87 0.01
CA TYR A 194 -21.46 -12.47 -1.21
C TYR A 194 -20.74 -12.09 -2.52
N GLN A 195 -19.57 -11.46 -2.46
CA GLN A 195 -18.78 -11.15 -3.65
C GLN A 195 -18.00 -12.39 -4.12
N ASN A 196 -18.11 -12.70 -5.42
CA ASN A 196 -17.38 -13.81 -6.02
C ASN A 196 -15.95 -13.39 -6.39
N VAL A 197 -14.97 -13.80 -5.58
CA VAL A 197 -13.55 -13.68 -5.91
C VAL A 197 -13.12 -14.89 -6.74
N PRO A 198 -12.39 -14.72 -7.86
CA PRO A 198 -11.85 -15.86 -8.59
C PRO A 198 -11.02 -16.75 -7.67
N ARG A 199 -11.29 -18.05 -7.66
CA ARG A 199 -10.64 -19.01 -6.75
C ARG A 199 -9.12 -19.07 -6.90
N ASP A 200 -8.62 -18.70 -8.07
CA ASP A 200 -7.22 -18.68 -8.45
C ASP A 200 -6.59 -17.28 -8.32
N PHE A 201 -7.33 -16.29 -7.85
CA PHE A 201 -6.84 -14.94 -7.63
C PHE A 201 -5.73 -14.90 -6.57
N ILE A 202 -4.67 -14.17 -6.89
CA ILE A 202 -3.52 -13.95 -6.02
C ILE A 202 -3.18 -12.45 -5.95
N ILE A 203 -2.69 -12.01 -4.80
CA ILE A 203 -2.02 -10.72 -4.66
C ILE A 203 -0.52 -10.99 -4.87
N PRO A 204 0.11 -10.47 -5.94
CA PRO A 204 1.44 -10.90 -6.36
C PRO A 204 2.58 -10.23 -5.56
N VAL A 205 2.40 -10.06 -4.25
CA VAL A 205 3.43 -9.51 -3.35
C VAL A 205 4.56 -10.51 -3.14
N ARG A 206 5.81 -10.05 -3.28
CA ARG A 206 7.02 -10.89 -3.20
C ARG A 206 8.21 -10.15 -2.61
N ASN A 207 9.07 -10.91 -1.92
CA ASN A 207 10.39 -10.52 -1.40
C ASN A 207 10.44 -9.31 -0.48
N SER A 208 9.30 -8.84 0.03
CA SER A 208 9.25 -7.60 0.80
C SER A 208 8.34 -7.64 2.02
N LEU A 209 7.32 -8.51 2.01
CA LEU A 209 6.29 -8.51 3.03
C LEU A 209 6.84 -9.05 4.34
N ARG A 210 6.64 -8.29 5.42
CA ARG A 210 7.04 -8.64 6.78
C ARG A 210 5.83 -8.89 7.68
N MET A 211 4.71 -8.24 7.35
CA MET A 211 3.51 -8.28 8.16
C MET A 211 2.27 -8.26 7.26
N LEU A 212 1.33 -9.14 7.57
CA LEU A 212 0.07 -9.30 6.86
C LEU A 212 -1.09 -9.19 7.85
N PHE A 213 -1.97 -8.21 7.64
CA PHE A 213 -3.25 -8.12 8.32
C PHE A 213 -4.35 -8.44 7.33
N ILE A 214 -5.24 -9.34 7.73
CA ILE A 214 -6.41 -9.72 6.95
C ILE A 214 -7.60 -9.69 7.89
N HIS A 215 -8.60 -8.92 7.49
CA HIS A 215 -9.92 -8.88 8.10
C HIS A 215 -10.98 -9.12 7.03
N GLU A 216 -11.69 -10.24 7.13
CA GLU A 216 -12.88 -10.51 6.34
C GLU A 216 -14.11 -10.49 7.22
N GLY A 217 -15.15 -9.78 6.79
CA GLY A 217 -16.44 -9.81 7.47
C GLY A 217 -17.29 -11.00 7.05
N LYS A 218 -18.48 -11.07 7.64
CA LYS A 218 -19.44 -12.16 7.46
C LYS A 218 -19.74 -12.40 5.98
N ASP A 219 -19.85 -13.67 5.62
CA ASP A 219 -20.17 -14.13 4.27
C ASP A 219 -19.20 -13.63 3.18
N THR A 220 -17.97 -13.27 3.56
CA THR A 220 -16.87 -12.95 2.64
C THR A 220 -15.93 -14.15 2.51
N ALA A 221 -15.49 -14.43 1.28
CA ALA A 221 -14.50 -15.47 0.98
C ALA A 221 -13.48 -14.95 -0.06
N PHE A 222 -12.82 -13.84 0.26
CA PHE A 222 -11.82 -13.22 -0.59
C PHE A 222 -10.47 -13.94 -0.50
N VAL A 223 -10.08 -14.32 0.71
CA VAL A 223 -8.88 -15.09 0.98
C VAL A 223 -9.11 -16.55 0.65
N ASN A 224 -8.13 -17.14 -0.01
CA ASN A 224 -8.13 -18.54 -0.38
C ASN A 224 -6.75 -19.17 -0.10
N PRO A 225 -6.64 -20.51 -0.02
CA PRO A 225 -5.38 -21.18 0.32
C PRO A 225 -4.27 -20.87 -0.67
N LYS A 226 -4.58 -20.74 -1.96
CA LYS A 226 -3.60 -20.49 -3.02
C LYS A 226 -2.96 -19.12 -2.86
N MET A 227 -3.76 -18.10 -2.52
CA MET A 227 -3.29 -16.75 -2.23
C MET A 227 -2.34 -16.74 -1.04
N ILE A 228 -2.74 -17.36 0.08
CA ILE A 228 -1.91 -17.40 1.30
C ILE A 228 -0.62 -18.17 1.06
N LYS A 229 -0.71 -19.35 0.44
CA LYS A 229 0.46 -20.15 0.07
C LYS A 229 1.44 -19.34 -0.78
N TYR A 230 0.95 -18.67 -1.83
CA TYR A 230 1.80 -17.82 -2.68
C TYR A 230 2.47 -16.71 -1.87
N ILE A 231 1.72 -15.98 -1.03
CA ILE A 231 2.27 -14.88 -0.22
C ILE A 231 3.35 -15.41 0.72
N VAL A 232 3.09 -16.52 1.41
CA VAL A 232 4.06 -17.10 2.35
C VAL A 232 5.31 -17.53 1.60
N GLU A 233 5.20 -18.40 0.59
CA GLU A 233 6.34 -18.91 -0.18
C GLU A 233 7.22 -17.80 -0.77
N ASN A 234 6.61 -16.73 -1.26
CA ASN A 234 7.34 -15.64 -1.93
C ASN A 234 7.82 -14.53 -0.99
N ASN A 235 7.60 -14.62 0.32
CA ASN A 235 8.07 -13.61 1.28
C ASN A 235 8.78 -14.30 2.46
N PRO A 236 10.12 -14.52 2.38
CA PRO A 236 10.89 -15.18 3.43
C PRO A 236 10.88 -14.41 4.76
N ASP A 237 10.81 -13.08 4.72
CA ASP A 237 10.80 -12.21 5.90
C ASP A 237 9.41 -12.07 6.56
N LEU A 238 8.37 -12.71 6.02
CA LEU A 238 7.01 -12.64 6.56
C LEU A 238 6.88 -13.45 7.85
N THR A 239 6.85 -12.76 8.97
CA THR A 239 6.84 -13.39 10.30
C THR A 239 5.58 -13.06 11.10
N ILE A 240 4.82 -12.02 10.75
CA ILE A 240 3.68 -11.57 11.53
C ILE A 240 2.39 -11.61 10.71
N TYR A 241 1.40 -12.34 11.24
CA TYR A 241 0.08 -12.52 10.65
C TYR A 241 -0.97 -12.05 11.66
N ASN A 242 -1.87 -11.19 11.25
CA ASN A 242 -2.99 -10.73 12.08
C ASN A 242 -4.27 -11.07 11.32
N LEU A 243 -5.03 -12.01 11.86
CA LEU A 243 -6.13 -12.65 11.16
C LEU A 243 -7.43 -12.38 11.91
N ASN A 244 -8.42 -11.87 11.18
CA ASN A 244 -9.75 -11.64 11.68
C ASN A 244 -10.77 -12.17 10.65
N PHE A 245 -11.37 -13.32 10.94
CA PHE A 245 -12.36 -13.96 10.08
C PHE A 245 -13.62 -14.30 10.88
N ASP A 246 -14.75 -14.31 10.19
CA ASP A 246 -16.03 -14.73 10.76
C ASP A 246 -16.29 -16.25 10.62
N SER A 247 -15.28 -17.05 10.23
CA SER A 247 -15.42 -18.51 10.09
C SER A 247 -14.20 -19.26 10.60
N LEU A 248 -14.44 -20.22 11.50
CA LEU A 248 -13.43 -21.17 11.98
C LEU A 248 -12.77 -21.95 10.84
N LYS A 249 -13.57 -22.37 9.85
CA LYS A 249 -13.09 -23.09 8.68
C LYS A 249 -12.06 -22.25 7.92
N THR A 250 -12.30 -20.94 7.79
CA THR A 250 -11.35 -20.01 7.16
C THR A 250 -10.09 -19.85 8.01
N TYR A 251 -10.20 -19.70 9.34
CA TYR A 251 -9.03 -19.69 10.23
C TYR A 251 -8.17 -20.93 10.05
N ARG A 252 -8.76 -22.13 10.16
CA ARG A 252 -8.05 -23.41 10.00
C ARG A 252 -7.34 -23.48 8.65
N MET A 253 -8.07 -23.20 7.57
CA MET A 253 -7.54 -23.18 6.21
C MET A 253 -6.35 -22.22 6.04
N VAL A 254 -6.44 -21.00 6.56
CA VAL A 254 -5.38 -20.00 6.46
C VAL A 254 -4.16 -20.40 7.30
N ILE A 255 -4.37 -20.86 8.55
CA ILE A 255 -3.30 -21.32 9.43
C ILE A 255 -2.57 -22.52 8.81
N GLU A 256 -3.30 -23.51 8.29
CA GLU A 256 -2.72 -24.65 7.57
C GLU A 256 -1.88 -24.19 6.38
N ALA A 257 -2.40 -23.26 5.57
CA ALA A 257 -1.66 -22.72 4.43
C ALA A 257 -0.38 -21.97 4.86
N ILE A 258 -0.43 -21.22 5.97
CA ILE A 258 0.75 -20.54 6.54
C ILE A 258 1.78 -21.56 7.00
N VAL A 259 1.38 -22.50 7.85
CA VAL A 259 2.27 -23.52 8.43
C VAL A 259 2.91 -24.35 7.33
N ASN A 260 2.12 -24.89 6.39
CA ASN A 260 2.63 -25.67 5.28
C ASN A 260 3.58 -24.84 4.39
N GLY A 261 3.24 -23.58 4.13
CA GLY A 261 4.10 -22.67 3.38
C GLY A 261 5.44 -22.42 4.06
N VAL A 262 5.44 -22.21 5.39
CA VAL A 262 6.67 -22.04 6.18
C VAL A 262 7.53 -23.31 6.16
N LEU A 263 6.94 -24.46 6.45
CA LEU A 263 7.66 -25.74 6.47
C LEU A 263 8.25 -26.09 5.09
N SER A 264 7.54 -25.77 4.00
CA SER A 264 8.02 -26.04 2.65
C SER A 264 9.30 -25.28 2.29
N LYS A 265 9.52 -24.07 2.83
CA LYS A 265 10.76 -23.30 2.63
C LYS A 265 11.96 -23.99 3.26
N ASN A 266 11.75 -24.60 4.42
CA ASN A 266 12.80 -25.20 5.23
C ASN A 266 13.34 -26.51 4.64
N ASN A 267 12.62 -27.12 3.70
CA ASN A 267 13.10 -28.28 2.95
C ASN A 267 14.33 -27.98 2.06
N SER A 268 14.68 -26.70 1.88
CA SER A 268 15.84 -26.27 1.07
C SER A 268 17.07 -25.82 1.89
N GLY A 269 17.00 -25.83 3.24
CA GLY A 269 18.13 -25.48 4.11
C GLY A 269 17.73 -25.30 5.58
N CYS A 270 18.71 -25.14 6.46
CA CYS A 270 18.50 -24.89 7.91
C CYS A 270 18.11 -23.42 8.18
N LEU A 271 17.07 -22.94 7.51
CA LEU A 271 16.51 -21.61 7.73
C LEU A 271 15.42 -21.71 8.78
N HIS A 272 15.74 -21.33 10.02
CA HIS A 272 14.79 -21.36 11.12
C HIS A 272 14.04 -20.04 11.23
N THR A 273 12.73 -20.12 11.40
CA THR A 273 11.88 -18.93 11.52
C THR A 273 10.97 -19.00 12.74
N THR A 274 10.67 -17.81 13.24
CA THR A 274 9.66 -17.59 14.27
C THR A 274 8.52 -16.83 13.65
N ILE A 275 7.34 -17.45 13.62
CA ILE A 275 6.13 -16.79 13.15
C ILE A 275 5.19 -16.49 14.31
N THR A 276 4.52 -15.34 14.22
CA THR A 276 3.48 -14.91 15.18
C THR A 276 2.17 -14.74 14.43
N ILE A 277 1.13 -15.41 14.90
CA ILE A 277 -0.24 -15.30 14.38
C ILE A 277 -1.11 -14.71 15.48
N SER A 278 -1.72 -13.56 15.28
CA SER A 278 -2.72 -13.01 16.20
C SER A 278 -4.10 -13.28 15.64
N LEU A 279 -4.99 -13.85 16.45
CA LEU A 279 -6.35 -14.20 16.08
C LEU A 279 -7.34 -13.27 16.78
N TYR A 280 -8.16 -12.56 16.00
CA TYR A 280 -9.22 -11.72 16.56
C TYR A 280 -10.54 -12.49 16.64
N LEU A 281 -10.68 -13.30 17.68
CA LEU A 281 -11.84 -14.18 17.89
C LEU A 281 -12.94 -13.43 18.64
N PHE A 282 -13.84 -12.75 17.92
CA PHE A 282 -14.78 -11.84 18.56
C PHE A 282 -15.98 -12.48 19.28
N GLN A 283 -16.29 -13.78 19.10
CA GLN A 283 -17.53 -14.35 19.67
C GLN A 283 -17.72 -15.89 19.58
N PHE A 284 -16.65 -16.69 19.41
CA PHE A 284 -16.83 -18.10 19.00
C PHE A 284 -16.86 -19.15 20.13
N GLU A 285 -17.98 -19.88 20.23
CA GLU A 285 -18.06 -21.23 20.84
C GLU A 285 -17.06 -22.22 20.18
N GLY A 286 -16.64 -21.94 18.94
CA GLY A 286 -15.64 -22.71 18.18
C GLY A 286 -14.17 -22.49 18.57
N THR A 287 -13.88 -21.64 19.57
CA THR A 287 -12.52 -21.52 20.12
C THR A 287 -11.98 -22.88 20.57
N SER A 288 -12.83 -23.72 21.15
CA SER A 288 -12.50 -25.08 21.56
C SER A 288 -12.08 -25.97 20.39
N GLU A 289 -12.75 -25.90 19.24
CA GLU A 289 -12.41 -26.68 18.05
C GLU A 289 -11.07 -26.25 17.45
N LEU A 290 -10.80 -24.94 17.35
CA LEU A 290 -9.50 -24.44 16.89
C LEU A 290 -8.38 -24.89 17.83
N LEU A 291 -8.59 -24.78 19.14
CA LEU A 291 -7.63 -25.26 20.13
C LEU A 291 -7.42 -26.77 19.98
N ASN A 292 -8.48 -27.57 19.92
CA ASN A 292 -8.36 -29.02 19.72
C ASN A 292 -7.51 -29.36 18.49
N TYR A 293 -7.68 -28.63 17.39
CA TYR A 293 -6.81 -28.76 16.21
C TYR A 293 -5.35 -28.38 16.51
N LEU A 294 -5.09 -27.22 17.14
CA LEU A 294 -3.74 -26.76 17.46
C LEU A 294 -3.00 -27.71 18.43
N TYR A 295 -3.72 -28.37 19.33
CA TYR A 295 -3.19 -29.36 20.28
C TYR A 295 -3.24 -30.81 19.71
N SER A 296 -3.73 -31.02 18.49
CA SER A 296 -3.78 -32.34 17.86
C SER A 296 -2.44 -32.74 17.23
N GLU A 297 -2.28 -34.04 16.96
CA GLU A 297 -1.14 -34.57 16.22
C GLU A 297 -1.11 -34.12 14.74
N GLU A 298 -2.22 -33.60 14.21
CA GLU A 298 -2.27 -33.03 12.85
C GLU A 298 -1.46 -31.73 12.78
N PHE A 299 -1.31 -31.01 13.89
CA PHE A 299 -0.57 -29.77 13.93
C PHE A 299 0.93 -30.05 14.15
N PRO A 300 1.82 -29.61 13.24
CA PRO A 300 3.20 -30.11 13.20
C PRO A 300 4.10 -29.53 14.30
N TYR A 301 3.66 -28.49 15.02
CA TYR A 301 4.44 -27.92 16.11
C TYR A 301 4.12 -28.65 17.42
N ASN A 302 5.16 -28.96 18.20
CA ASN A 302 4.97 -29.53 19.53
C ASN A 302 4.72 -28.42 20.54
N VAL A 303 3.68 -28.57 21.35
CA VAL A 303 3.30 -27.59 22.38
C VAL A 303 4.43 -27.36 23.37
N THR A 304 4.71 -26.09 23.68
CA THR A 304 5.70 -25.69 24.71
C THR A 304 5.15 -24.76 25.78
N ASN A 305 3.82 -24.58 25.86
CA ASN A 305 3.18 -23.64 26.77
C ASN A 305 3.54 -23.91 28.24
N ASN A 306 4.21 -22.93 28.88
CA ASN A 306 4.32 -22.84 30.35
C ASN A 306 3.23 -21.87 30.84
N TYR A 307 2.17 -22.43 31.42
CA TYR A 307 0.96 -21.72 31.84
C TYR A 307 1.20 -20.86 33.11
N ASN A 308 1.88 -19.71 33.00
CA ASN A 308 2.26 -18.90 34.17
C ASN A 308 1.68 -17.47 34.29
N GLY A 309 0.66 -17.05 33.54
CA GLY A 309 0.02 -15.73 33.81
C GLY A 309 -0.85 -15.10 32.72
N ILE A 310 -1.43 -13.95 33.06
CA ILE A 310 -2.62 -13.28 32.48
C ILE A 310 -2.47 -12.76 31.03
N GLU A 311 -1.27 -12.83 30.44
CA GLU A 311 -1.01 -12.40 29.03
C GLU A 311 -0.36 -13.51 28.19
N ASN A 312 -0.75 -14.77 28.42
CA ASN A 312 -0.17 -15.87 27.69
C ASN A 312 -0.77 -16.04 26.28
N PRO A 313 0.06 -16.35 25.27
CA PRO A 313 -0.43 -16.76 23.96
C PRO A 313 -1.37 -17.97 24.08
N LEU A 314 -2.38 -18.01 23.21
CA LEU A 314 -3.26 -19.18 23.06
C LEU A 314 -2.47 -20.47 22.81
N TYR A 315 -1.39 -20.36 22.04
CA TYR A 315 -0.54 -21.50 21.70
C TYR A 315 0.91 -21.05 21.45
N THR A 316 1.87 -21.80 21.99
CA THR A 316 3.27 -21.78 21.56
C THR A 316 3.70 -23.18 21.23
N GLY A 317 4.41 -23.31 20.11
CA GLY A 317 4.98 -24.58 19.72
C GLY A 317 6.32 -24.43 19.06
N LYS A 318 7.08 -25.53 19.11
CA LYS A 318 8.38 -25.66 18.47
C LYS A 318 8.43 -26.90 17.62
N LEU A 319 9.12 -26.80 16.48
CA LEU A 319 9.42 -27.93 15.63
C LEU A 319 10.93 -28.04 15.48
N ARG A 320 11.50 -29.18 15.89
CA ARG A 320 12.93 -29.43 15.79
C ARG A 320 13.27 -29.78 14.34
N CYS A 321 14.23 -29.07 13.77
CA CYS A 321 14.81 -29.40 12.48
C CYS A 321 15.60 -30.71 12.58
N PRO A 322 15.28 -31.72 11.75
CA PRO A 322 16.00 -33.00 11.80
C PRO A 322 17.45 -32.90 11.30
N VAL A 323 17.79 -31.84 10.55
CA VAL A 323 19.11 -31.68 9.91
C VAL A 323 20.13 -31.06 10.86
N CYS A 324 19.81 -29.94 11.50
CA CYS A 324 20.73 -29.20 12.38
C CYS A 324 20.35 -29.25 13.86
N GLY A 325 19.16 -29.73 14.21
CA GLY A 325 18.67 -29.77 15.58
C GLY A 325 18.14 -28.45 16.15
N GLU A 326 18.25 -27.33 15.41
CA GLU A 326 17.63 -26.04 15.75
C GLU A 326 16.09 -26.09 15.65
N PHE A 327 15.41 -25.02 16.05
CA PHE A 327 13.95 -25.01 16.15
C PHE A 327 13.31 -23.90 15.31
N ASP A 328 12.27 -24.28 14.56
CA ASP A 328 11.23 -23.34 14.16
C ASP A 328 10.28 -23.11 15.34
N SER A 329 9.71 -21.91 15.43
CA SER A 329 8.72 -21.63 16.47
C SER A 329 7.51 -20.88 15.94
N ILE A 330 6.37 -21.17 16.57
CA ILE A 330 5.11 -20.50 16.30
C ILE A 330 4.53 -19.98 17.61
N LYS A 331 4.04 -18.74 17.58
CA LYS A 331 3.25 -18.12 18.64
C LYS A 331 1.89 -17.75 18.08
N ILE A 332 0.82 -18.21 18.71
CA ILE A 332 -0.55 -17.82 18.37
C ILE A 332 -1.13 -17.05 19.55
N ASN A 333 -1.47 -15.78 19.32
CA ASN A 333 -2.07 -14.88 20.32
C ASN A 333 -3.58 -14.80 20.16
#